data_AF-A0A250J2A5-F1
#
_entry.id   AF-A0A250J2A5-F1
#
_cell.length_a   1.000
_cell.length_b   1.000
_cell.length_c   1.000
_cell.angle_alpha   90.00
_cell.angle_beta   90.00
_cell.angle_gamma   90.00
#
_symmetry.space_group_name_H-M   'P 1'
#
loop_
_entity.id
_entity.type
_entity.pdbx_description
1 polymer ?
#
loop_
_entity_poly.entity_id
_entity_poly.type
_entity_poly.pdbx_seq_one_letter_code
_entity_poly.pdbx_strand_id
1 'polypeptide(L)'
;MAGAAALVVTTPDMMLHELLREEPDRATERMSEALRQRWQAQLGPGRLARRLAWAAEGSSGPSTAPAHGEALLAAALENPEAPVLSGGLDPAAPIPFEEVLLPLLVAARSELEREAGAALRLFTPSALASLERGLLVLLSHLALPVLGSEFSLRRALAGRLPWLERPGSTDDYRSFVTAMRSGELGLLLREYPGLARLLAIAARGWVTAHGRLMVRLGRDWPDLRASFGFSDGECRVEGIATSCSDPHDGGQSVAILHLTGARPLVYKPRPLDMDDGLRELLGWANSAGFPWPFREVGLLPRQGYGWMEHVAAAPCDDEAAVTRFYVRSGALFCLWWLLQGTDIHHENLIANGEQPVIVDAETLLHPRPFPGVARGLGPGAGRGDDAEGDFARALRESGFLPSGMAVDLSCWGTGGGLDTPFLVTRCRAVNSDAMAVCHEPFHVAPRPNLPVLHGRSVPAAPHAEAIIDGFTAMFRLVLRERAGFLAVLDRFAGRGGRFVARATNVYGLLLGASLLPEWLREGPARGVLYEQLRRAAVEETHRPACWPLLDAELAALEQLDVPRFTSRCDLPSPCWPTPLDEARARVVSASEDALERHVAALRRALSRLVGETPCPEAT
;
A
#
# COMPACT_ATOMS: atom_id res chain seq x y z
N MET A 1 -7.30 -39.71 -2.83
CA MET A 1 -6.77 -38.38 -2.45
C MET A 1 -5.89 -37.76 -3.54
N ALA A 2 -4.95 -38.49 -4.16
CA ALA A 2 -4.15 -37.98 -5.29
C ALA A 2 -4.96 -37.41 -6.48
N GLY A 3 -6.14 -37.96 -6.78
CA GLY A 3 -7.02 -37.44 -7.84
C GLY A 3 -7.71 -36.10 -7.52
N ALA A 4 -7.89 -35.74 -6.25
CA ALA A 4 -8.54 -34.48 -5.88
C ALA A 4 -7.58 -33.29 -6.00
N ALA A 5 -6.30 -33.46 -5.67
CA ALA A 5 -5.26 -32.45 -5.86
C ALA A 5 -5.02 -32.16 -7.35
N ALA A 6 -4.97 -33.20 -8.19
CA ALA A 6 -4.87 -33.03 -9.65
C ALA A 6 -6.10 -32.33 -10.25
N LEU A 7 -7.31 -32.62 -9.76
CA LEU A 7 -8.55 -32.03 -10.30
C LEU A 7 -8.79 -30.56 -9.89
N VAL A 8 -8.31 -30.13 -8.72
CA VAL A 8 -8.35 -28.71 -8.28
C VAL A 8 -7.46 -27.83 -9.18
N VAL A 9 -6.39 -28.41 -9.75
CA VAL A 9 -5.40 -27.72 -10.59
C VAL A 9 -5.78 -27.75 -12.09
N THR A 10 -6.68 -28.63 -12.52
CA THR A 10 -6.94 -28.87 -13.97
C THR A 10 -8.12 -28.12 -14.61
N THR A 11 -8.90 -27.33 -13.87
CA THR A 11 -9.92 -26.47 -14.49
C THR A 11 -9.42 -25.03 -14.56
N PRO A 12 -8.92 -24.54 -15.72
CA PRO A 12 -8.72 -23.11 -15.89
C PRO A 12 -10.11 -22.50 -15.98
N ASP A 13 -10.62 -22.04 -14.85
CA ASP A 13 -11.70 -21.07 -14.86
C ASP A 13 -11.08 -19.76 -15.36
N MET A 14 -11.15 -19.57 -16.67
CA MET A 14 -10.45 -18.49 -17.38
C MET A 14 -10.78 -17.14 -16.76
N MET A 15 -9.76 -16.32 -16.55
CA MET A 15 -9.95 -14.95 -16.11
C MET A 15 -10.65 -14.12 -17.20
N LEU A 16 -11.30 -13.03 -16.80
CA LEU A 16 -12.04 -12.17 -17.74
C LEU A 16 -11.17 -11.72 -18.93
N HIS A 17 -9.92 -11.34 -18.68
CA HIS A 17 -9.03 -10.86 -19.72
C HIS A 17 -8.57 -11.98 -20.68
N GLU A 18 -8.55 -13.24 -20.23
CA GLU A 18 -8.27 -14.41 -21.07
C GLU A 18 -9.46 -14.68 -21.97
N LEU A 19 -10.68 -14.71 -21.40
CA LEU A 19 -11.92 -14.88 -22.16
C LEU A 19 -12.08 -13.81 -23.24
N LEU A 20 -11.81 -12.55 -22.89
CA LEU A 20 -11.90 -11.43 -23.82
C LEU A 20 -10.84 -11.43 -24.92
N ARG A 21 -9.70 -12.10 -24.70
CA ARG A 21 -8.63 -12.22 -25.69
C ARG A 21 -8.88 -13.40 -26.64
N GLU A 22 -9.40 -14.50 -26.13
CA GLU A 22 -9.55 -15.75 -26.88
C GLU A 22 -10.89 -15.82 -27.64
N GLU A 23 -11.99 -15.42 -27.00
CA GLU A 23 -13.33 -15.51 -27.60
C GLU A 23 -14.18 -14.25 -27.27
N PRO A 24 -13.79 -13.05 -27.74
CA PRO A 24 -14.43 -11.77 -27.36
C PRO A 24 -15.94 -11.75 -27.62
N ASP A 25 -16.40 -12.33 -28.74
CA ASP A 25 -17.83 -12.38 -29.11
C ASP A 25 -18.64 -13.40 -28.30
N ARG A 26 -17.96 -14.34 -27.63
CA ARG A 26 -18.59 -15.41 -26.81
C ARG A 26 -18.27 -15.29 -25.32
N ALA A 27 -17.52 -14.25 -24.92
CA ALA A 27 -17.10 -14.05 -23.53
C ALA A 27 -18.29 -14.03 -22.57
N THR A 28 -19.42 -13.44 -23.00
CA THR A 28 -20.66 -13.44 -22.23
C THR A 28 -21.32 -14.82 -22.15
N GLU A 29 -21.26 -15.64 -23.21
CA GLU A 29 -21.82 -17.00 -23.25
C GLU A 29 -21.14 -17.94 -22.24
N ARG A 30 -19.86 -17.68 -21.92
CA ARG A 30 -19.06 -18.45 -20.95
C ARG A 30 -19.29 -18.08 -19.48
N MET A 31 -20.04 -17.02 -19.20
CA MET A 31 -20.35 -16.57 -17.84
C MET A 31 -21.71 -17.08 -17.36
N SER A 32 -21.92 -17.15 -16.05
CA SER A 32 -23.28 -17.32 -15.53
C SER A 32 -24.17 -16.12 -15.92
N GLU A 33 -25.48 -16.36 -15.98
CA GLU A 33 -26.46 -15.28 -16.21
C GLU A 33 -26.37 -14.21 -15.12
N ALA A 34 -26.16 -14.62 -13.87
CA ALA A 34 -26.01 -13.69 -12.76
C ALA A 34 -24.79 -12.79 -12.93
N LEU A 35 -23.64 -13.34 -13.37
CA LEU A 35 -22.44 -12.57 -13.59
C LEU A 35 -22.58 -11.60 -14.79
N ARG A 36 -23.22 -12.04 -15.88
CA ARG A 36 -23.55 -11.16 -17.02
C ARG A 36 -24.41 -9.97 -16.58
N GLN A 37 -25.47 -10.21 -15.81
CA GLN A 37 -26.36 -9.17 -15.32
C GLN A 37 -25.64 -8.17 -14.41
N ARG A 38 -24.74 -8.65 -13.54
CA ARG A 38 -23.88 -7.78 -12.71
C ARG A 38 -22.98 -6.90 -13.58
N TRP A 39 -22.33 -7.46 -14.60
CA TRP A 39 -21.47 -6.69 -15.49
C TRP A 39 -22.24 -5.62 -16.26
N GLN A 40 -23.41 -5.98 -16.78
CA GLN A 40 -24.30 -5.05 -17.46
C GLN A 40 -24.86 -3.98 -16.52
N ALA A 41 -25.20 -4.30 -15.26
CA ALA A 41 -25.64 -3.30 -14.29
C ALA A 41 -24.53 -2.30 -13.95
N GLN A 42 -23.28 -2.76 -13.90
CA GLN A 42 -22.12 -1.96 -13.56
C GLN A 42 -21.74 -0.96 -14.66
N LEU A 43 -21.65 -1.42 -15.91
CA LEU A 43 -21.27 -0.57 -17.05
C LEU A 43 -22.49 0.04 -17.74
N GLY A 44 -23.66 -0.58 -17.71
CA GLY A 44 -24.77 -0.24 -18.60
C GLY A 44 -24.59 -0.81 -20.01
N PRO A 45 -25.70 -1.01 -20.76
CA PRO A 45 -25.68 -1.77 -22.01
C PRO A 45 -24.79 -1.14 -23.11
N GLY A 46 -24.85 0.17 -23.30
CA GLY A 46 -24.07 0.86 -24.34
C GLY A 46 -22.56 0.82 -24.09
N ARG A 47 -22.13 1.02 -22.84
CA ARG A 47 -20.71 0.94 -22.46
C ARG A 47 -20.20 -0.49 -22.54
N LEU A 48 -21.00 -1.48 -22.12
CA LEU A 48 -20.63 -2.89 -22.24
C LEU A 48 -20.43 -3.31 -23.71
N ALA A 49 -21.34 -2.93 -24.61
CA ALA A 49 -21.20 -3.22 -26.03
C ALA A 49 -19.91 -2.61 -26.62
N ARG A 50 -19.61 -1.35 -26.29
CA ARG A 50 -18.37 -0.69 -26.70
C ARG A 50 -17.13 -1.39 -26.15
N ARG A 51 -17.17 -1.78 -24.87
CA ARG A 51 -16.09 -2.48 -24.19
C ARG A 51 -15.79 -3.84 -24.83
N LEU A 52 -16.81 -4.58 -25.25
CA LEU A 52 -16.67 -5.85 -25.98
C LEU A 52 -16.09 -5.61 -27.39
N ALA A 53 -16.53 -4.57 -28.10
CA ALA A 53 -15.95 -4.20 -29.39
C ALA A 53 -14.45 -3.87 -29.28
N TRP A 54 -14.05 -3.13 -28.24
CA TRP A 54 -12.64 -2.86 -27.94
C TRP A 54 -11.85 -4.13 -27.54
N ALA A 55 -12.49 -5.18 -27.02
CA ALA A 55 -11.77 -6.43 -26.77
C ALA A 55 -11.40 -7.13 -28.10
N ALA A 56 -12.32 -7.12 -29.06
CA ALA A 56 -12.16 -7.78 -30.37
C ALA A 56 -11.07 -7.14 -31.25
N GLU A 57 -10.84 -5.84 -31.07
CA GLU A 57 -9.78 -5.07 -31.74
C GLU A 57 -8.35 -5.40 -31.21
N GLY A 58 -8.23 -6.30 -30.23
CA GLY A 58 -6.97 -6.79 -29.70
C GLY A 58 -6.57 -6.15 -28.37
N SER A 59 -6.08 -7.00 -27.47
CA SER A 59 -5.40 -6.65 -26.21
C SER A 59 -3.96 -7.14 -26.28
N SER A 60 -3.01 -6.24 -26.08
CA SER A 60 -1.58 -6.53 -25.85
C SER A 60 -1.29 -6.58 -24.35
N GLY A 61 -2.19 -7.18 -23.57
CA GLY A 61 -1.96 -7.43 -22.15
C GLY A 61 -0.96 -8.57 -21.94
N PRO A 62 -0.08 -8.49 -20.92
CA PRO A 62 0.82 -9.58 -20.60
C PRO A 62 0.03 -10.85 -20.29
N SER A 63 0.31 -11.90 -21.05
CA SER A 63 -0.12 -13.26 -20.77
C SER A 63 0.76 -13.85 -19.68
N THR A 64 0.12 -14.53 -18.73
CA THR A 64 0.59 -15.58 -17.80
C THR A 64 0.43 -15.22 -16.32
N ALA A 65 -0.50 -15.92 -15.67
CA ALA A 65 -0.37 -16.24 -14.26
C ALA A 65 0.82 -17.23 -14.12
N PRO A 66 1.73 -17.06 -13.15
CA PRO A 66 2.81 -18.02 -12.96
C PRO A 66 2.24 -19.37 -12.50
N ALA A 67 2.49 -20.43 -13.27
CA ALA A 67 2.08 -21.82 -13.01
C ALA A 67 2.59 -22.45 -11.69
N HIS A 68 3.28 -21.70 -10.82
CA HIS A 68 3.95 -22.24 -9.64
C HIS A 68 3.16 -22.06 -8.33
N GLY A 69 2.19 -21.13 -8.25
CA GLY A 69 1.35 -20.98 -7.05
C GLY A 69 0.44 -22.19 -6.81
N GLU A 70 0.00 -22.82 -7.89
CA GLU A 70 -0.83 -24.03 -7.86
C GLU A 70 -0.10 -25.22 -7.25
N ALA A 71 1.22 -25.31 -7.41
CA ALA A 71 2.04 -26.37 -6.81
C ALA A 71 2.08 -26.28 -5.27
N LEU A 72 2.16 -25.06 -4.71
CA LEU A 72 2.11 -24.85 -3.26
C LEU A 72 0.77 -25.28 -2.68
N LEU A 73 -0.32 -24.89 -3.35
CA LEU A 73 -1.66 -25.27 -2.92
C LEU A 73 -1.89 -26.78 -3.05
N ALA A 74 -1.44 -27.40 -4.13
CA ALA A 74 -1.50 -28.85 -4.31
C ALA A 74 -0.72 -29.59 -3.21
N ALA A 75 0.51 -29.17 -2.92
CA ALA A 75 1.32 -29.75 -1.85
C ALA A 75 0.65 -29.61 -0.47
N ALA A 76 -0.01 -28.48 -0.20
CA ALA A 76 -0.77 -28.25 1.02
C ALA A 76 -1.98 -29.20 1.14
N LEU A 77 -2.71 -29.42 0.04
CA LEU A 77 -3.87 -30.33 0.00
C LEU A 77 -3.48 -31.81 0.06
N GLU A 78 -2.29 -32.17 -0.40
CA GLU A 78 -1.76 -33.54 -0.33
C GLU A 78 -1.26 -33.91 1.07
N ASN A 79 -0.86 -32.92 1.88
CA ASN A 79 -0.34 -33.13 3.23
C ASN A 79 -1.14 -32.34 4.30
N PRO A 80 -2.41 -32.69 4.55
CA PRO A 80 -3.26 -31.96 5.49
C PRO A 80 -2.86 -32.13 6.97
N GLU A 81 -2.09 -33.17 7.29
CA GLU A 81 -1.58 -33.45 8.64
C GLU A 81 -0.23 -32.77 8.94
N ALA A 82 0.17 -31.79 8.12
CA ALA A 82 1.41 -31.05 8.31
C ALA A 82 1.60 -30.59 9.77
N PRO A 83 2.80 -30.77 10.35
CA PRO A 83 3.06 -30.50 11.75
C PRO A 83 2.93 -28.99 12.05
N VAL A 84 2.51 -28.67 13.28
CA VAL A 84 2.45 -27.30 13.77
C VAL A 84 3.87 -26.74 13.85
N LEU A 85 4.12 -25.64 13.13
CA LEU A 85 5.37 -24.89 13.25
C LEU A 85 5.41 -24.21 14.62
N SER A 86 6.51 -24.38 15.35
CA SER A 86 6.65 -23.94 16.75
C SER A 86 6.59 -22.41 16.97
N GLY A 87 6.52 -21.61 15.90
CA GLY A 87 6.46 -20.14 15.97
C GLY A 87 5.24 -19.49 15.32
N GLY A 88 4.43 -20.21 14.53
CA GLY A 88 3.36 -19.60 13.73
C GLY A 88 2.05 -19.35 14.47
N LEU A 89 1.74 -20.17 15.50
CA LEU A 89 0.50 -20.08 16.26
C LEU A 89 0.73 -19.41 17.63
N ASP A 90 -0.16 -18.50 18.00
CA ASP A 90 -0.14 -17.83 19.31
C ASP A 90 -1.53 -17.94 19.97
N PRO A 91 -1.69 -18.79 20.99
CA PRO A 91 -2.95 -18.94 21.71
C PRO A 91 -3.44 -17.65 22.39
N ALA A 92 -2.56 -16.70 22.68
CA ALA A 92 -2.94 -15.40 23.25
C ALA A 92 -3.48 -14.43 22.19
N ALA A 93 -3.22 -14.69 20.91
CA ALA A 93 -3.64 -13.87 19.78
C ALA A 93 -4.03 -14.76 18.58
N PRO A 94 -5.12 -15.53 18.67
CA PRO A 94 -5.53 -16.48 17.63
C PRO A 94 -5.94 -15.74 16.35
N ILE A 95 -5.64 -16.33 15.20
CA ILE A 95 -6.06 -15.87 13.88
C ILE A 95 -7.24 -16.75 13.41
N PRO A 96 -8.32 -16.16 12.84
CA PRO A 96 -9.46 -16.92 12.36
C PRO A 96 -9.09 -18.05 11.41
N PHE A 97 -9.52 -19.27 11.71
CA PHE A 97 -9.29 -20.47 10.89
C PHE A 97 -7.81 -20.81 10.63
N GLU A 98 -6.89 -20.36 11.49
CA GLU A 98 -5.44 -20.59 11.33
C GLU A 98 -5.09 -22.07 11.16
N GLU A 99 -5.80 -22.96 11.87
CA GLU A 99 -5.58 -24.40 11.81
C GLU A 99 -5.96 -25.04 10.47
N VAL A 100 -6.94 -24.47 9.76
CA VAL A 100 -7.32 -24.90 8.41
C VAL A 100 -6.23 -24.52 7.39
N LEU A 101 -5.52 -23.41 7.65
CA LEU A 101 -4.56 -22.80 6.72
C LEU A 101 -3.11 -23.26 6.97
N LEU A 102 -2.84 -23.94 8.09
CA LEU A 102 -1.52 -24.48 8.45
C LEU A 102 -0.82 -25.28 7.34
N PRO A 103 -1.49 -26.18 6.59
CA PRO A 103 -0.80 -26.94 5.53
C PRO A 103 -0.18 -26.05 4.46
N LEU A 104 -0.85 -24.94 4.12
CA LEU A 104 -0.36 -23.98 3.15
C LEU A 104 0.81 -23.17 3.69
N LEU A 105 0.77 -22.78 4.97
CA LEU A 105 1.90 -22.16 5.66
C LEU A 105 3.13 -23.08 5.62
N VAL A 106 2.99 -24.36 5.94
CA VAL A 106 4.10 -25.32 5.97
C VAL A 106 4.72 -25.51 4.58
N ALA A 107 3.88 -25.62 3.54
CA ALA A 107 4.34 -25.69 2.15
C ALA A 107 5.13 -24.43 1.76
N ALA A 108 4.57 -23.25 2.04
CA ALA A 108 5.23 -21.97 1.76
C ALA A 108 6.54 -21.81 2.54
N ARG A 109 6.56 -22.18 3.82
CA ARG A 109 7.76 -22.11 4.68
C ARG A 109 8.89 -22.97 4.13
N SER A 110 8.57 -24.19 3.69
CA SER A 110 9.55 -25.11 3.09
C SER A 110 10.13 -24.53 1.79
N GLU A 111 9.30 -23.90 0.96
CA GLU A 111 9.78 -23.24 -0.26
C GLU A 111 10.63 -22.00 0.04
N LEU A 112 10.27 -21.21 1.06
CA LEU A 112 11.07 -20.07 1.52
C LEU A 112 12.47 -20.49 1.97
N GLU A 113 12.63 -21.62 2.69
CA GLU A 113 13.95 -22.13 3.09
C GLU A 113 14.82 -22.42 1.88
N ARG A 114 14.22 -23.02 0.86
CA ARG A 114 14.89 -23.36 -0.39
C ARG A 114 15.33 -22.09 -1.14
N GLU A 115 14.49 -21.05 -1.18
CA GLU A 115 14.84 -19.77 -1.82
C GLU A 115 15.87 -18.96 -1.03
N ALA A 116 15.76 -18.92 0.31
CA ALA A 116 16.67 -18.17 1.16
C ALA A 116 18.07 -18.81 1.23
N GLY A 117 18.15 -20.14 1.18
CA GLY A 117 19.40 -20.89 1.24
C GLY A 117 20.27 -20.47 2.41
N ALA A 118 21.54 -20.14 2.12
CA ALA A 118 22.50 -19.77 3.16
C ALA A 118 22.17 -18.44 3.88
N ALA A 119 21.31 -17.59 3.33
CA ALA A 119 20.93 -16.33 3.96
C ALA A 119 20.04 -16.53 5.19
N LEU A 120 19.37 -17.69 5.32
CA LEU A 120 18.51 -18.02 6.45
C LEU A 120 19.25 -17.92 7.81
N ARG A 121 20.57 -18.14 7.83
CA ARG A 121 21.41 -18.01 9.04
C ARG A 121 21.37 -16.63 9.70
N LEU A 122 21.05 -15.59 8.91
CA LEU A 122 20.92 -14.21 9.40
C LEU A 122 19.63 -13.98 10.20
N PHE A 123 18.69 -14.92 10.18
CA PHE A 123 17.38 -14.80 10.82
C PHE A 123 17.32 -15.73 12.03
N THR A 124 16.77 -15.25 13.14
CA THR A 124 16.48 -16.09 14.30
C THR A 124 15.16 -16.84 14.10
N PRO A 125 14.87 -17.87 14.92
CA PRO A 125 13.54 -18.51 14.93
C PRO A 125 12.39 -17.53 15.18
N SER A 126 12.61 -16.49 15.99
CA SER A 126 11.60 -15.44 16.26
C SER A 126 11.29 -14.57 15.03
N ALA A 127 12.30 -14.26 14.21
CA ALA A 127 12.07 -13.55 12.96
C ALA A 127 11.27 -14.41 11.96
N LEU A 128 11.54 -15.71 11.90
CA LEU A 128 10.79 -16.64 11.06
C LEU A 128 9.34 -16.79 11.53
N ALA A 129 9.12 -16.89 12.85
CA ALA A 129 7.79 -16.88 13.46
C ALA A 129 7.00 -15.60 13.08
N SER A 130 7.67 -14.44 13.05
CA SER A 130 7.05 -13.17 12.64
C SER A 130 6.55 -13.24 11.18
N LEU A 131 7.34 -13.80 10.27
CA LEU A 131 6.97 -13.99 8.86
C LEU A 131 5.83 -15.00 8.69
N GLU A 132 5.90 -16.12 9.40
CA GLU A 132 4.89 -17.19 9.40
C GLU A 132 3.52 -16.64 9.85
N ARG A 133 3.51 -15.89 10.95
CA ARG A 133 2.31 -15.22 11.46
C ARG A 133 1.76 -14.21 10.45
N GLY A 134 2.62 -13.43 9.80
CA GLY A 134 2.23 -12.50 8.73
C GLY A 134 1.52 -13.21 7.56
N LEU A 135 2.01 -14.38 7.13
CA LEU A 135 1.35 -15.18 6.10
C LEU A 135 -0.01 -15.71 6.58
N LEU A 136 -0.11 -16.23 7.80
CA LEU A 136 -1.39 -16.72 8.34
C LEU A 136 -2.44 -15.61 8.40
N VAL A 137 -2.08 -14.40 8.81
CA VAL A 137 -2.98 -13.23 8.79
C VAL A 137 -3.50 -12.96 7.38
N LEU A 138 -2.60 -12.96 6.37
CA LEU A 138 -2.98 -12.75 4.97
C LEU A 138 -3.91 -13.86 4.46
N LEU A 139 -3.54 -15.13 4.65
CA LEU A 139 -4.34 -16.27 4.20
C LEU A 139 -5.72 -16.29 4.89
N SER A 140 -5.75 -16.01 6.19
CA SER A 140 -7.00 -15.89 6.96
C SER A 140 -7.88 -14.78 6.44
N HIS A 141 -7.31 -13.59 6.18
CA HIS A 141 -8.06 -12.47 5.60
C HIS A 141 -8.75 -12.84 4.28
N LEU A 142 -8.03 -13.54 3.40
CA LEU A 142 -8.56 -13.99 2.10
C LEU A 142 -9.65 -15.06 2.26
N ALA A 143 -9.47 -16.01 3.18
CA ALA A 143 -10.38 -17.15 3.36
C ALA A 143 -11.58 -16.85 4.27
N LEU A 144 -11.50 -15.83 5.13
CA LEU A 144 -12.49 -15.53 6.17
C LEU A 144 -13.93 -15.39 5.63
N PRO A 145 -14.20 -14.68 4.52
CA PRO A 145 -15.58 -14.55 4.04
C PRO A 145 -16.21 -15.90 3.63
N VAL A 146 -15.41 -16.80 3.04
CA VAL A 146 -15.89 -18.12 2.60
C VAL A 146 -15.95 -19.08 3.80
N LEU A 147 -14.85 -19.27 4.53
CA LEU A 147 -14.82 -20.18 5.68
C LEU A 147 -15.82 -19.76 6.77
N GLY A 148 -15.96 -18.45 7.01
CA GLY A 148 -16.93 -17.90 7.93
C GLY A 148 -18.38 -18.17 7.51
N SER A 149 -18.68 -18.05 6.21
CA SER A 149 -19.99 -18.39 5.64
C SER A 149 -20.28 -19.88 5.79
N GLU A 150 -19.33 -20.75 5.42
CA GLU A 150 -19.47 -22.21 5.50
C GLU A 150 -19.64 -22.71 6.94
N PHE A 151 -18.84 -22.18 7.87
CA PHE A 151 -18.97 -22.53 9.28
C PHE A 151 -20.33 -22.09 9.84
N SER A 152 -20.79 -20.89 9.46
CA SER A 152 -22.10 -20.39 9.88
C SER A 152 -23.25 -21.22 9.30
N LEU A 153 -23.17 -21.62 8.03
CA LEU A 153 -24.15 -22.49 7.39
C LEU A 153 -24.21 -23.86 8.07
N ARG A 154 -23.06 -24.49 8.34
CA ARG A 154 -22.99 -25.80 9.02
C ARG A 154 -23.63 -25.77 10.40
N ARG A 155 -23.31 -24.74 11.19
CA ARG A 155 -23.93 -24.55 12.51
C ARG A 155 -25.43 -24.30 12.41
N ALA A 156 -25.88 -23.46 11.48
CA ALA A 156 -27.30 -23.18 11.28
C ALA A 156 -28.10 -24.44 10.88
N LEU A 157 -27.55 -25.29 10.00
CA LEU A 157 -28.15 -26.58 9.62
C LEU A 157 -28.21 -27.56 10.79
N ALA A 158 -27.29 -27.45 11.76
CA ALA A 158 -27.31 -28.21 13.00
C ALA A 158 -28.21 -27.60 14.10
N GLY A 159 -28.92 -26.51 13.81
CA GLY A 159 -29.78 -25.81 14.77
C GLY A 159 -29.02 -25.00 15.83
N ARG A 160 -27.74 -24.68 15.57
CA ARG A 160 -26.83 -24.02 16.51
C ARG A 160 -26.50 -22.62 16.01
N LEU A 161 -26.91 -21.59 16.75
CA LEU A 161 -26.74 -20.20 16.33
C LEU A 161 -25.74 -19.50 17.28
N PRO A 162 -24.86 -18.60 16.78
CA PRO A 162 -23.77 -18.03 17.58
C PRO A 162 -24.22 -17.35 18.88
N TRP A 163 -25.39 -16.71 18.87
CA TRP A 163 -25.95 -16.02 20.05
C TRP A 163 -26.63 -16.95 21.06
N LEU A 164 -26.73 -18.25 20.74
CA LEU A 164 -27.26 -19.29 21.63
C LEU A 164 -26.14 -20.19 22.21
N GLU A 165 -24.90 -20.03 21.73
CA GLU A 165 -23.78 -20.87 22.14
C GLU A 165 -23.17 -20.47 23.48
N ARG A 166 -22.65 -21.47 24.20
CA ARG A 166 -22.00 -21.23 25.49
C ARG A 166 -20.65 -20.53 25.27
N PRO A 167 -20.33 -19.48 26.06
CA PRO A 167 -19.00 -18.87 26.02
C PRO A 167 -17.91 -19.92 26.25
N GLY A 168 -16.96 -20.03 25.32
CA GLY A 168 -15.78 -20.88 25.44
C GLY A 168 -15.91 -22.32 24.91
N SER A 169 -17.06 -22.73 24.35
CA SER A 169 -17.17 -24.01 23.63
C SER A 169 -16.40 -23.97 22.30
N THR A 170 -15.79 -25.08 21.91
CA THR A 170 -14.98 -25.19 20.67
C THR A 170 -15.26 -26.47 19.88
N ASP A 171 -16.29 -27.23 20.23
CA ASP A 171 -16.51 -28.58 19.70
C ASP A 171 -16.95 -28.54 18.24
N ASP A 172 -17.84 -27.62 17.88
CA ASP A 172 -18.27 -27.43 16.49
C ASP A 172 -17.16 -26.83 15.65
N TYR A 173 -16.42 -25.87 16.20
CA TYR A 173 -15.25 -25.32 15.55
C TYR A 173 -14.20 -26.41 15.26
N ARG A 174 -13.83 -27.23 16.26
CA ARG A 174 -12.87 -28.33 16.08
C ARG A 174 -13.36 -29.39 15.10
N SER A 175 -14.65 -29.72 15.12
CA SER A 175 -15.27 -30.62 14.15
C SER A 175 -15.16 -30.05 12.72
N PHE A 176 -15.46 -28.76 12.54
CA PHE A 176 -15.31 -28.06 11.26
C PHE A 176 -13.86 -28.06 10.77
N VAL A 177 -12.89 -27.71 11.63
CA VAL A 177 -11.46 -27.75 11.30
C VAL A 177 -11.03 -29.16 10.89
N THR A 178 -11.45 -30.18 11.64
CA THR A 178 -11.11 -31.58 11.36
C THR A 178 -11.63 -32.00 10.00
N ALA A 179 -12.88 -31.65 9.67
CA ALA A 179 -13.50 -31.97 8.39
C ALA A 179 -12.78 -31.26 7.23
N MET A 180 -12.46 -29.96 7.39
CA MET A 180 -11.69 -29.19 6.41
C MET A 180 -10.32 -29.81 6.14
N ARG A 181 -9.59 -30.20 7.19
CA ARG A 181 -8.30 -30.89 7.07
C ARG A 181 -8.43 -32.31 6.51
N SER A 182 -9.59 -32.96 6.66
CA SER A 182 -9.84 -34.31 6.15
C SER A 182 -10.31 -34.34 4.68
N GLY A 183 -10.09 -33.25 3.93
CA GLY A 183 -10.32 -33.17 2.49
C GLY A 183 -11.47 -32.27 2.06
N GLU A 184 -12.31 -31.77 2.99
CA GLU A 184 -13.38 -30.83 2.64
C GLU A 184 -12.85 -29.49 2.14
N LEU A 185 -11.65 -29.07 2.55
CA LEU A 185 -11.02 -27.86 2.01
C LEU A 185 -10.84 -27.95 0.49
N GLY A 186 -10.42 -29.11 -0.04
CA GLY A 186 -10.28 -29.32 -1.48
C GLY A 186 -11.63 -29.40 -2.23
N LEU A 187 -12.73 -29.73 -1.55
CA LEU A 187 -14.08 -29.62 -2.11
C LEU A 187 -14.52 -28.16 -2.16
N LEU A 188 -14.32 -27.42 -1.07
CA LEU A 188 -14.64 -26.01 -0.96
C LEU A 188 -13.90 -25.18 -2.02
N LEU A 189 -12.60 -25.42 -2.20
CA LEU A 189 -11.79 -24.71 -3.19
C LEU A 189 -12.19 -25.02 -4.64
N ARG A 190 -12.88 -26.13 -4.91
CA ARG A 190 -13.50 -26.39 -6.23
C ARG A 190 -14.80 -25.63 -6.43
N GLU A 191 -15.55 -25.39 -5.36
CA GLU A 191 -16.74 -24.54 -5.40
C GLU A 191 -16.36 -23.04 -5.48
N TYR A 192 -15.20 -22.69 -4.92
CA TYR A 192 -14.64 -21.33 -4.90
C TYR A 192 -13.27 -21.27 -5.57
N PRO A 193 -13.17 -21.48 -6.90
CA PRO A 193 -11.89 -21.48 -7.62
C PRO A 193 -11.16 -20.14 -7.51
N GLY A 194 -11.89 -19.03 -7.36
CA GLY A 194 -11.31 -17.72 -7.08
C GLY A 194 -10.51 -17.71 -5.77
N LEU A 195 -11.05 -18.32 -4.70
CA LEU A 195 -10.33 -18.41 -3.41
C LEU A 195 -9.07 -19.27 -3.54
N ALA A 196 -9.16 -20.42 -4.22
CA ALA A 196 -8.02 -21.29 -4.47
C ALA A 196 -6.86 -20.53 -5.11
N ARG A 197 -7.17 -19.78 -6.16
CA ARG A 197 -6.20 -18.92 -6.86
C ARG A 197 -5.62 -17.84 -5.94
N LEU A 198 -6.44 -17.17 -5.13
CA LEU A 198 -5.96 -16.13 -4.22
C LEU A 198 -5.02 -16.66 -3.15
N LEU A 199 -5.31 -17.82 -2.55
CA LEU A 199 -4.44 -18.47 -1.58
C LEU A 199 -3.09 -18.87 -2.22
N ALA A 200 -3.13 -19.40 -3.43
CA ALA A 200 -1.93 -19.74 -4.21
C ALA A 200 -1.07 -18.50 -4.52
N ILE A 201 -1.69 -17.42 -4.98
CA ILE A 201 -1.02 -16.13 -5.26
C ILE A 201 -0.39 -15.57 -3.99
N ALA A 202 -1.12 -15.53 -2.89
CA ALA A 202 -0.64 -14.99 -1.61
C ALA A 202 0.55 -15.80 -1.06
N ALA A 203 0.46 -17.13 -1.05
CA ALA A 203 1.54 -18.00 -0.59
C ALA A 203 2.79 -17.83 -1.46
N ARG A 204 2.63 -17.82 -2.79
CA ARG A 204 3.75 -17.64 -3.72
C ARG A 204 4.39 -16.26 -3.62
N GLY A 205 3.58 -15.21 -3.53
CA GLY A 205 4.02 -13.83 -3.35
C GLY A 205 4.83 -13.70 -2.06
N TRP A 206 4.33 -14.28 -0.96
CA TRP A 206 5.05 -14.30 0.31
C TRP A 206 6.40 -15.02 0.20
N VAL A 207 6.47 -16.20 -0.41
CA VAL A 207 7.74 -16.93 -0.62
C VAL A 207 8.73 -16.06 -1.41
N THR A 208 8.28 -15.54 -2.55
CA THR A 208 9.13 -14.79 -3.48
C THR A 208 9.60 -13.46 -2.88
N ALA A 209 8.73 -12.74 -2.16
CA ALA A 209 9.06 -11.46 -1.55
C ALA A 209 10.10 -11.62 -0.43
N HIS A 210 9.87 -12.55 0.50
CA HIS A 210 10.75 -12.76 1.64
C HIS A 210 12.03 -13.50 1.26
N GLY A 211 11.98 -14.46 0.33
CA GLY A 211 13.17 -15.11 -0.23
C GLY A 211 14.11 -14.08 -0.87
N ARG A 212 13.56 -13.17 -1.69
CA ARG A 212 14.33 -12.05 -2.26
C ARG A 212 14.91 -11.12 -1.20
N LEU A 213 14.14 -10.75 -0.17
CA LEU A 213 14.62 -9.93 0.94
C LEU A 213 15.80 -10.60 1.64
N MET A 214 15.67 -11.89 2.00
CA MET A 214 16.71 -12.65 2.69
C MET A 214 18.00 -12.74 1.87
N VAL A 215 17.89 -13.07 0.58
CA VAL A 215 19.04 -13.14 -0.33
C VAL A 215 19.71 -11.78 -0.49
N ARG A 216 18.93 -10.70 -0.66
CA ARG A 216 19.45 -9.33 -0.75
C ARG A 216 20.14 -8.90 0.55
N LEU A 217 19.57 -9.21 1.70
CA LEU A 217 20.18 -8.95 3.01
C LEU A 217 21.52 -9.67 3.13
N GLY A 218 21.55 -10.97 2.80
CA GLY A 218 22.77 -11.78 2.84
C GLY A 218 23.87 -11.25 1.94
N ARG A 219 23.51 -10.76 0.74
CA ARG A 219 24.45 -10.15 -0.21
C ARG A 219 24.98 -8.80 0.28
N ASP A 220 24.09 -7.94 0.77
CA ASP A 220 24.43 -6.56 1.12
C ASP A 220 24.97 -6.40 2.54
N TRP A 221 24.98 -7.47 3.34
CA TRP A 221 25.36 -7.44 4.75
C TRP A 221 26.69 -6.72 5.02
N PRO A 222 27.80 -6.95 4.29
CA PRO A 222 29.04 -6.24 4.54
C PRO A 222 28.91 -4.71 4.39
N ASP A 223 28.23 -4.25 3.34
CA ASP A 223 28.02 -2.83 3.07
C ASP A 223 27.04 -2.20 4.06
N LEU A 224 26.00 -2.95 4.47
CA LEU A 224 25.07 -2.53 5.51
C LEU A 224 25.79 -2.26 6.82
N ARG A 225 26.70 -3.17 7.20
CA ARG A 225 27.50 -3.01 8.41
C ARG A 225 28.39 -1.77 8.35
N ALA A 226 29.04 -1.53 7.21
CA ALA A 226 29.88 -0.36 7.01
C ALA A 226 29.07 0.95 7.02
N SER A 227 27.93 1.00 6.31
CA SER A 227 27.13 2.21 6.14
C SER A 227 26.31 2.60 7.37
N PHE A 228 25.83 1.62 8.14
CA PHE A 228 24.96 1.86 9.30
C PHE A 228 25.64 1.62 10.66
N GLY A 229 26.92 1.23 10.66
CA GLY A 229 27.72 1.07 11.88
C GLY A 229 27.35 -0.16 12.72
N PHE A 230 26.94 -1.26 12.08
CA PHE A 230 26.62 -2.49 12.80
C PHE A 230 27.90 -3.27 13.15
N SER A 231 27.99 -3.74 14.40
CA SER A 231 29.17 -4.40 14.97
C SER A 231 29.57 -5.70 14.26
N ASP A 232 30.82 -6.13 14.44
CA ASP A 232 31.39 -7.39 13.89
C ASP A 232 30.78 -8.68 14.48
N GLY A 233 29.95 -8.57 15.52
CA GLY A 233 29.32 -9.70 16.21
C GLY A 233 28.06 -10.25 15.54
N GLU A 234 27.39 -11.18 16.24
CA GLU A 234 26.18 -11.95 15.87
C GLU A 234 24.90 -11.11 15.62
N CYS A 235 25.02 -9.96 14.95
CA CYS A 235 23.86 -9.17 14.56
C CYS A 235 23.00 -9.99 13.59
N ARG A 236 21.84 -10.42 14.08
CA ARG A 236 20.85 -11.22 13.36
C ARG A 236 19.52 -10.48 13.38
N VAL A 237 18.67 -10.81 12.42
CA VAL A 237 17.28 -10.35 12.42
C VAL A 237 16.52 -11.15 13.47
N GLU A 238 16.04 -10.48 14.51
CA GLU A 238 15.26 -11.09 15.60
C GLU A 238 13.75 -10.94 15.45
N GLY A 239 13.32 -9.98 14.63
CA GLY A 239 11.94 -9.71 14.30
C GLY A 239 11.81 -8.98 12.97
N ILE A 240 10.66 -9.13 12.32
CA ILE A 240 10.37 -8.44 11.07
C ILE A 240 8.95 -7.90 11.16
N ALA A 241 8.80 -6.59 11.02
CA ALA A 241 7.51 -6.01 10.70
C ALA A 241 7.35 -6.04 9.18
N THR A 242 6.40 -6.85 8.71
CA THR A 242 5.98 -6.91 7.31
C THR A 242 4.77 -6.01 7.07
N SER A 243 4.38 -5.82 5.82
CA SER A 243 3.18 -5.07 5.46
C SER A 243 3.21 -3.63 5.97
N CYS A 244 4.40 -3.01 5.99
CA CYS A 244 4.59 -1.61 6.37
C CYS A 244 4.24 -0.64 5.22
N SER A 245 3.83 -1.17 4.08
CA SER A 245 3.28 -0.45 2.93
C SER A 245 2.27 -1.34 2.22
N ASP A 246 1.53 -0.79 1.27
CA ASP A 246 0.72 -1.58 0.35
C ASP A 246 1.57 -2.62 -0.40
N PRO A 247 1.01 -3.81 -0.72
CA PRO A 247 1.66 -4.81 -1.53
C PRO A 247 1.69 -4.41 -3.01
N HIS A 248 2.83 -4.62 -3.64
CA HIS A 248 3.08 -4.34 -5.06
C HIS A 248 3.96 -5.43 -5.67
N ASP A 249 3.95 -5.56 -7.00
CA ASP A 249 4.94 -6.35 -7.77
C ASP A 249 5.15 -7.79 -7.24
N GLY A 250 4.03 -8.50 -7.02
CA GLY A 250 3.97 -9.86 -6.50
C GLY A 250 4.06 -9.93 -4.97
N GLY A 251 3.33 -9.07 -4.26
CA GLY A 251 3.25 -9.07 -2.79
C GLY A 251 4.44 -8.45 -2.07
N GLN A 252 5.31 -7.72 -2.77
CA GLN A 252 6.41 -6.99 -2.14
C GLN A 252 5.89 -5.77 -1.39
N SER A 253 6.35 -5.60 -0.15
CA SER A 253 6.06 -4.43 0.68
C SER A 253 7.32 -3.99 1.44
N VAL A 254 7.32 -2.77 1.95
CA VAL A 254 8.36 -2.29 2.87
C VAL A 254 8.38 -3.19 4.10
N ALA A 255 9.59 -3.53 4.56
CA ALA A 255 9.80 -4.33 5.77
C ALA A 255 10.75 -3.62 6.72
N ILE A 256 10.47 -3.69 8.02
CA ILE A 256 11.37 -3.19 9.08
C ILE A 256 12.00 -4.39 9.77
N LEU A 257 13.32 -4.49 9.70
CA LEU A 257 14.11 -5.54 10.30
C LEU A 257 14.57 -5.10 11.69
N HIS A 258 14.14 -5.80 12.73
CA HIS A 258 14.65 -5.63 14.08
C HIS A 258 15.90 -6.48 14.24
N LEU A 259 17.01 -5.83 14.60
CA LEU A 259 18.33 -6.43 14.64
C LEU A 259 18.77 -6.61 16.11
N THR A 260 19.36 -7.76 16.43
CA THR A 260 19.90 -8.02 17.77
C THR A 260 21.02 -7.04 18.09
N GLY A 261 20.85 -6.22 19.13
CA GLY A 261 21.88 -5.28 19.60
C GLY A 261 22.17 -4.12 18.65
N ALA A 262 21.30 -3.85 17.67
CA ALA A 262 21.45 -2.76 16.72
C ALA A 262 20.11 -2.04 16.47
N ARG A 263 20.17 -0.85 15.87
CA ARG A 263 18.97 -0.11 15.47
C ARG A 263 18.25 -0.84 14.33
N PRO A 264 16.91 -0.75 14.22
CA PRO A 264 16.19 -1.37 13.12
C PRO A 264 16.63 -0.83 11.75
N LEU A 265 16.41 -1.65 10.72
CA LEU A 265 16.77 -1.34 9.34
C LEU A 265 15.52 -1.44 8.45
N VAL A 266 15.31 -0.46 7.58
CA VAL A 266 14.18 -0.47 6.65
C VAL A 266 14.64 -1.03 5.31
N TYR A 267 13.95 -2.05 4.82
CA TYR A 267 14.07 -2.59 3.48
C TYR A 267 12.95 -2.05 2.60
N LYS A 268 13.31 -1.38 1.51
CA LYS A 268 12.35 -0.96 0.49
C LYS A 268 12.57 -1.78 -0.78
N PRO A 269 11.58 -2.58 -1.24
CA PRO A 269 11.69 -3.39 -2.46
C PRO A 269 11.56 -2.56 -3.76
N ARG A 270 12.04 -1.31 -3.73
CA ARG A 270 12.02 -0.35 -4.84
C ARG A 270 13.28 0.52 -4.83
N PRO A 271 13.71 1.11 -5.96
CA PRO A 271 14.78 2.09 -5.99
C PRO A 271 14.54 3.23 -4.99
N LEU A 272 15.62 3.79 -4.46
CA LEU A 272 15.61 4.93 -3.53
C LEU A 272 15.90 6.27 -4.23
N ASP A 273 15.69 6.35 -5.55
CA ASP A 273 16.14 7.49 -6.36
C ASP A 273 15.64 8.84 -5.83
N MET A 274 14.35 8.91 -5.50
CA MET A 274 13.74 10.14 -4.97
C MET A 274 14.01 10.35 -3.47
N ASP A 275 14.15 9.29 -2.67
CA ASP A 275 14.58 9.40 -1.27
C ASP A 275 16.00 9.99 -1.20
N ASP A 276 16.90 9.53 -2.07
CA ASP A 276 18.26 10.06 -2.20
C ASP A 276 18.27 11.48 -2.80
N GLY A 277 17.35 11.77 -3.72
CA GLY A 277 17.18 13.11 -4.29
C GLY A 277 16.73 14.12 -3.23
N LEU A 278 15.83 13.72 -2.34
CA LEU A 278 15.45 14.53 -1.19
C LEU A 278 16.65 14.74 -0.25
N ARG A 279 17.39 13.69 0.09
CA ARG A 279 18.61 13.80 0.92
C ARG A 279 19.60 14.83 0.34
N GLU A 280 19.82 14.78 -0.97
CA GLU A 280 20.66 15.75 -1.69
C GLU A 280 20.16 17.19 -1.63
N LEU A 281 18.84 17.41 -1.73
CA LEU A 281 18.22 18.73 -1.61
C LEU A 281 18.36 19.29 -0.19
N LEU A 282 18.14 18.45 0.82
CA LEU A 282 18.30 18.84 2.22
C LEU A 282 19.77 19.18 2.54
N GLY A 283 20.71 18.38 2.04
CA GLY A 283 22.15 18.66 2.16
C GLY A 283 22.56 19.96 1.46
N TRP A 284 21.96 20.26 0.28
CA TRP A 284 22.13 21.56 -0.38
C TRP A 284 21.60 22.70 0.48
N ALA A 285 20.37 22.60 1.01
CA ALA A 285 19.78 23.66 1.81
C ALA A 285 20.64 23.97 3.06
N ASN A 286 21.13 22.91 3.72
CA ASN A 286 22.07 23.02 4.83
C ASN A 286 23.35 23.78 4.41
N SER A 287 23.94 23.41 3.28
CA SER A 287 25.18 24.01 2.77
C SER A 287 24.98 25.45 2.27
N ALA A 288 23.79 25.77 1.77
CA ALA A 288 23.40 27.09 1.28
C ALA A 288 23.01 28.06 2.41
N GLY A 289 23.13 27.64 3.66
CA GLY A 289 22.91 28.49 4.84
C GLY A 289 21.44 28.60 5.27
N PHE A 290 20.64 27.55 5.07
CA PHE A 290 19.31 27.49 5.68
C PHE A 290 19.43 27.55 7.23
N PRO A 291 18.72 28.45 7.94
CA PRO A 291 18.96 28.67 9.37
C PRO A 291 18.62 27.50 10.28
N TRP A 292 17.75 26.59 9.83
CA TRP A 292 17.28 25.44 10.60
C TRP A 292 17.67 24.14 9.90
N PRO A 293 18.91 23.65 10.09
CA PRO A 293 19.43 22.54 9.32
C PRO A 293 18.58 21.28 9.50
N PHE A 294 18.44 20.54 8.41
CA PHE A 294 17.72 19.27 8.35
C PHE A 294 18.64 18.12 8.71
N ARG A 295 18.06 17.11 9.37
CA ARG A 295 18.67 15.79 9.51
C ARG A 295 18.70 15.10 8.15
N GLU A 296 19.87 14.54 7.78
CA GLU A 296 19.99 13.60 6.68
C GLU A 296 19.76 12.16 7.17
N VAL A 297 18.99 11.38 6.40
CA VAL A 297 18.70 9.97 6.70
C VAL A 297 19.73 9.09 6.00
N GLY A 298 20.25 8.08 6.70
CA GLY A 298 21.17 7.11 6.10
C GLY A 298 20.47 6.25 5.04
N LEU A 299 21.04 6.19 3.84
CA LEU A 299 20.52 5.41 2.71
C LEU A 299 21.61 4.50 2.14
N LEU A 300 21.22 3.32 1.67
CA LEU A 300 22.04 2.44 0.86
C LEU A 300 21.26 2.02 -0.40
N PRO A 301 21.32 2.84 -1.47
CA PRO A 301 20.67 2.53 -2.74
C PRO A 301 21.25 1.27 -3.40
N ARG A 302 20.38 0.52 -4.08
CA ARG A 302 20.72 -0.64 -4.90
C ARG A 302 19.92 -0.60 -6.20
N GLN A 303 20.31 -1.41 -7.17
CA GLN A 303 19.53 -1.54 -8.40
C GLN A 303 18.19 -2.24 -8.09
N GLY A 304 17.09 -1.51 -8.21
CA GLY A 304 15.73 -2.04 -8.05
C GLY A 304 15.23 -2.18 -6.61
N TYR A 305 16.01 -1.80 -5.61
CA TYR A 305 15.64 -1.82 -4.19
C TYR A 305 16.58 -0.93 -3.37
N GLY A 306 16.40 -0.83 -2.06
CA GLY A 306 17.42 -0.25 -1.19
C GLY A 306 17.13 -0.38 0.28
N TRP A 307 18.08 0.10 1.07
CA TRP A 307 18.02 0.09 2.53
C TRP A 307 18.04 1.51 3.08
N MET A 308 17.30 1.74 4.14
CA MET A 308 17.17 3.04 4.79
C MET A 308 17.30 2.88 6.31
N GLU A 309 17.95 3.83 6.95
CA GLU A 309 17.98 3.95 8.41
C GLU A 309 16.54 4.01 8.94
N HIS A 310 16.21 3.22 9.96
CA HIS A 310 14.92 3.39 10.64
C HIS A 310 14.93 4.67 11.50
N VAL A 311 14.01 5.58 11.18
CA VAL A 311 13.81 6.82 11.93
C VAL A 311 12.76 6.60 13.01
N ALA A 312 13.18 6.58 14.27
CA ALA A 312 12.26 6.50 15.40
C ALA A 312 11.74 7.89 15.80
N ALA A 313 10.50 7.94 16.28
CA ALA A 313 9.96 9.14 16.90
C ALA A 313 10.75 9.49 18.17
N ALA A 314 10.90 10.78 18.46
CA ALA A 314 11.52 11.25 19.69
C ALA A 314 10.80 12.52 20.19
N PRO A 315 10.71 12.74 21.51
CA PRO A 315 10.11 13.95 22.05
C PRO A 315 10.97 15.19 21.78
N CYS A 316 10.32 16.35 21.72
CA CYS A 316 10.96 17.66 21.78
C CYS A 316 11.41 17.96 23.22
N ASP A 317 12.55 18.63 23.36
CA ASP A 317 13.09 19.02 24.66
C ASP A 317 12.33 20.21 25.28
N ASP A 318 11.87 21.14 24.45
CA ASP A 318 11.20 22.37 24.86
C ASP A 318 10.25 22.94 23.79
N GLU A 319 9.53 24.02 24.12
CA GLU A 319 8.63 24.73 23.20
C GLU A 319 9.36 25.34 21.99
N ALA A 320 10.63 25.70 22.16
CA ALA A 320 11.44 26.22 21.06
C ALA A 320 11.76 25.12 20.04
N ALA A 321 11.99 23.88 20.49
CA ALA A 321 12.16 22.69 19.67
C ALA A 321 10.89 22.37 18.88
N VAL A 322 9.71 22.49 19.50
CA VAL A 322 8.41 22.38 18.79
C VAL A 322 8.27 23.47 17.72
N THR A 323 8.62 24.71 18.04
CA THR A 323 8.59 25.80 17.06
C THR A 323 9.52 25.52 15.89
N ARG A 324 10.76 25.07 16.15
CA ARG A 324 11.73 24.69 15.11
C ARG A 324 11.25 23.51 14.27
N PHE A 325 10.53 22.55 14.85
CA PHE A 325 9.90 21.46 14.10
C PHE A 325 8.94 22.00 13.04
N TYR A 326 8.06 22.95 13.41
CA TYR A 326 7.09 23.51 12.48
C TYR A 326 7.71 24.44 11.45
N VAL A 327 8.77 25.18 11.81
CA VAL A 327 9.59 25.91 10.84
C VAL A 327 10.19 24.96 9.80
N ARG A 328 10.82 23.86 10.24
CA ARG A 328 11.35 22.86 9.29
C ARG A 328 10.24 22.23 8.45
N SER A 329 9.07 22.00 9.02
CA SER A 329 7.92 21.44 8.31
C SER A 329 7.44 22.37 7.17
N GLY A 330 7.35 23.67 7.43
CA GLY A 330 7.01 24.65 6.39
C GLY A 330 8.05 24.73 5.27
N ALA A 331 9.33 24.64 5.63
CA ALA A 331 10.41 24.58 4.66
C ALA A 331 10.39 23.30 3.81
N LEU A 332 10.08 22.15 4.41
CA LEU A 332 9.85 20.90 3.67
C LEU A 332 8.68 21.02 2.71
N PHE A 333 7.56 21.62 3.14
CA PHE A 333 6.42 21.85 2.25
C PHE A 333 6.79 22.75 1.06
N CYS A 334 7.64 23.77 1.26
CA CYS A 334 8.16 24.60 0.18
C CYS A 334 8.91 23.78 -0.88
N LEU A 335 9.82 22.90 -0.45
CA LEU A 335 10.53 21.99 -1.35
C LEU A 335 9.57 21.02 -2.05
N TRP A 336 8.62 20.45 -1.30
CA TRP A 336 7.59 19.55 -1.83
C TRP A 336 6.79 20.22 -2.95
N TRP A 337 6.34 21.46 -2.72
CA TRP A 337 5.66 22.26 -3.74
C TRP A 337 6.53 22.49 -4.98
N LEU A 338 7.76 22.99 -4.80
CA LEU A 338 8.65 23.30 -5.91
C LEU A 338 8.93 22.06 -6.79
N LEU A 339 9.05 20.89 -6.17
CA LEU A 339 9.32 19.62 -6.84
C LEU A 339 8.07 18.81 -7.23
N GLN A 340 6.87 19.39 -7.20
CA GLN A 340 5.64 18.66 -7.55
C GLN A 340 5.41 17.40 -6.69
N GLY A 341 5.92 17.38 -5.46
CA GLY A 341 5.65 16.31 -4.51
C GLY A 341 4.15 16.19 -4.22
N THR A 342 3.69 14.97 -4.01
CA THR A 342 2.30 14.64 -3.68
C THR A 342 2.27 13.44 -2.75
N ASP A 343 1.09 13.06 -2.24
CA ASP A 343 0.87 11.79 -1.55
C ASP A 343 1.78 11.59 -0.31
N ILE A 344 2.11 12.67 0.41
CA ILE A 344 2.63 12.53 1.76
C ILE A 344 1.45 12.36 2.73
N HIS A 345 1.60 11.53 3.74
CA HIS A 345 0.54 11.29 4.72
C HIS A 345 1.17 11.13 6.11
N HIS A 346 0.34 11.15 7.15
CA HIS A 346 0.73 11.06 8.56
C HIS A 346 1.62 9.85 8.94
N GLU A 347 1.76 8.81 8.11
CA GLU A 347 2.75 7.74 8.33
C GLU A 347 4.10 7.95 7.60
N ASN A 348 4.17 8.87 6.63
CA ASN A 348 5.39 9.18 5.88
C ASN A 348 6.21 10.32 6.50
N LEU A 349 5.65 11.03 7.49
CA LEU A 349 6.37 12.03 8.29
C LEU A 349 6.58 11.52 9.71
N ILE A 350 7.83 11.49 10.18
CA ILE A 350 8.18 11.08 11.54
C ILE A 350 8.73 12.27 12.31
N ALA A 351 8.15 12.54 13.49
CA ALA A 351 8.63 13.54 14.43
C ALA A 351 9.77 12.97 15.29
N ASN A 352 10.99 13.23 14.85
CA ASN A 352 12.20 12.85 15.55
C ASN A 352 12.73 14.07 16.34
N GLY A 353 12.11 14.36 17.49
CA GLY A 353 12.35 15.57 18.25
C GLY A 353 11.95 16.79 17.43
N GLU A 354 12.85 17.76 17.31
CA GLU A 354 12.64 18.95 16.48
C GLU A 354 12.79 18.74 14.96
N GLN A 355 13.01 17.49 14.52
CA GLN A 355 13.23 17.14 13.12
C GLN A 355 11.98 16.46 12.52
N PRO A 356 11.24 17.14 11.62
CA PRO A 356 10.26 16.49 10.76
C PRO A 356 11.00 15.70 9.67
N VAL A 357 10.94 14.37 9.72
CA VAL A 357 11.68 13.51 8.79
C VAL A 357 10.71 12.81 7.84
N ILE A 358 10.83 13.10 6.55
CA ILE A 358 10.09 12.41 5.49
C ILE A 358 10.79 11.07 5.23
N VAL A 359 10.10 9.97 5.52
CA VAL A 359 10.63 8.62 5.35
C VAL A 359 10.19 7.96 4.04
N ASP A 360 9.28 8.58 3.28
CA ASP A 360 8.99 8.17 1.90
C ASP A 360 8.85 9.38 0.98
N ALA A 361 9.74 9.47 -0.02
CA ALA A 361 9.77 10.53 -0.99
C ALA A 361 9.56 10.04 -2.44
N GLU A 362 9.05 8.83 -2.64
CA GLU A 362 8.98 8.23 -3.98
C GLU A 362 8.10 9.01 -4.97
N THR A 363 7.24 9.90 -4.48
CA THR A 363 6.32 10.75 -5.26
C THR A 363 6.84 12.17 -5.49
N LEU A 364 8.12 12.46 -5.23
CA LEU A 364 8.75 13.68 -5.73
C LEU A 364 8.84 13.67 -7.26
N LEU A 365 8.74 14.86 -7.87
CA LEU A 365 8.64 15.03 -9.33
C LEU A 365 7.48 14.20 -9.92
N HIS A 366 6.35 14.16 -9.22
CA HIS A 366 5.16 13.43 -9.67
C HIS A 366 4.67 14.00 -11.01
N PRO A 367 4.50 13.16 -12.04
CA PRO A 367 3.97 13.61 -13.32
C PRO A 367 2.54 14.11 -13.23
N ARG A 368 2.25 15.22 -13.92
CA ARG A 368 0.91 15.82 -13.98
C ARG A 368 0.25 15.55 -15.34
N PRO A 369 -0.67 14.57 -15.44
CA PRO A 369 -1.40 14.25 -16.66
C PRO A 369 -2.05 15.43 -17.37
N PHE A 370 -2.15 15.30 -18.69
CA PHE A 370 -2.97 16.21 -19.51
C PHE A 370 -4.45 16.10 -19.13
N PRO A 371 -5.25 17.18 -19.22
CA PRO A 371 -6.65 17.19 -18.79
C PRO A 371 -7.52 16.07 -19.38
N GLY A 372 -7.35 15.75 -20.67
CA GLY A 372 -8.11 14.66 -21.33
C GLY A 372 -7.75 13.27 -20.82
N VAL A 373 -6.51 13.07 -20.34
CA VAL A 373 -6.04 11.81 -19.75
C VAL A 373 -6.48 11.70 -18.29
N ALA A 374 -6.41 12.82 -17.56
CA ALA A 374 -6.81 12.88 -16.15
C ALA A 374 -8.26 12.45 -15.91
N ARG A 375 -9.18 12.65 -16.87
CA ARG A 375 -10.58 12.19 -16.77
C ARG A 375 -10.74 10.67 -16.72
N GLY A 376 -9.86 9.94 -17.40
CA GLY A 376 -9.83 8.47 -17.36
C GLY A 376 -9.09 7.92 -16.13
N LEU A 377 -8.34 8.79 -15.44
CA LEU A 377 -7.64 8.50 -14.20
C LEU A 377 -8.50 9.01 -13.02
N GLY A 378 -8.19 8.58 -11.79
CA GLY A 378 -8.97 8.99 -10.63
C GLY A 378 -8.77 10.48 -10.30
N PRO A 379 -9.60 11.05 -9.40
CA PRO A 379 -9.30 12.38 -8.85
C PRO A 379 -7.91 12.35 -8.18
N GLY A 380 -7.02 13.25 -8.58
CA GLY A 380 -5.66 13.36 -8.00
C GLY A 380 -4.52 13.61 -9.01
N ALA A 381 -4.78 13.47 -10.31
CA ALA A 381 -3.75 13.59 -11.35
C ALA A 381 -3.89 14.85 -12.25
N GLY A 382 -4.69 15.82 -11.84
CA GLY A 382 -4.97 17.02 -12.64
C GLY A 382 -3.99 18.17 -12.40
N ARG A 383 -4.20 19.26 -13.14
CA ARG A 383 -3.51 20.55 -12.99
C ARG A 383 -4.45 21.63 -12.46
N GLY A 384 -3.92 22.71 -11.93
CA GLY A 384 -4.68 23.95 -11.76
C GLY A 384 -4.96 24.64 -13.10
N ASP A 385 -6.01 25.47 -13.14
CA ASP A 385 -6.34 26.27 -14.33
C ASP A 385 -5.31 27.39 -14.58
N ASP A 386 -4.65 27.85 -13.52
CA ASP A 386 -3.56 28.83 -13.53
C ASP A 386 -2.56 28.55 -12.39
N ALA A 387 -1.57 29.43 -12.21
CA ALA A 387 -0.52 29.27 -11.18
C ALA A 387 -1.07 29.31 -9.74
N GLU A 388 -2.11 30.10 -9.46
CA GLU A 388 -2.72 30.15 -8.12
C GLU A 388 -3.55 28.88 -7.86
N GLY A 389 -4.29 28.43 -8.87
CA GLY A 389 -5.01 27.17 -8.88
C GLY A 389 -4.07 25.98 -8.68
N ASP A 390 -2.88 26.01 -9.27
CA ASP A 390 -1.88 24.94 -9.14
C ASP A 390 -1.32 24.87 -7.71
N PHE A 391 -0.99 26.01 -7.09
CA PHE A 391 -0.57 26.05 -5.70
C PHE A 391 -1.69 25.64 -4.73
N ALA A 392 -2.90 26.16 -4.94
CA ALA A 392 -4.07 25.78 -4.14
C ALA A 392 -4.38 24.28 -4.24
N ARG A 393 -4.15 23.69 -5.41
CA ARG A 393 -4.26 22.25 -5.62
C ARG A 393 -3.14 21.50 -4.88
N ALA A 394 -1.90 21.94 -4.98
CA ALA A 394 -0.79 21.33 -4.25
C ALA A 394 -0.99 21.39 -2.72
N LEU A 395 -1.55 22.47 -2.18
CA LEU A 395 -1.93 22.52 -0.77
C LEU A 395 -2.89 21.38 -0.38
N ARG A 396 -3.89 21.10 -1.22
CA ARG A 396 -4.88 20.03 -0.98
C ARG A 396 -4.33 18.62 -1.22
N GLU A 397 -3.49 18.45 -2.24
CA GLU A 397 -3.01 17.14 -2.71
C GLU A 397 -1.66 16.72 -2.13
N SER A 398 -0.91 17.65 -1.54
CA SER A 398 0.37 17.34 -0.91
C SER A 398 0.21 16.35 0.23
N GLY A 399 -0.89 16.48 0.99
CA GLY A 399 -1.17 15.73 2.22
C GLY A 399 -0.49 16.27 3.47
N PHE A 400 0.08 17.48 3.40
CA PHE A 400 0.45 18.24 4.59
C PHE A 400 -0.77 18.79 5.33
N LEU A 401 -1.82 19.17 4.59
CA LEU A 401 -3.08 19.69 5.12
C LEU A 401 -4.21 18.66 4.98
N PRO A 402 -5.27 18.75 5.81
CA PRO A 402 -6.45 17.92 5.67
C PRO A 402 -7.08 18.09 4.28
N SER A 403 -7.47 16.97 3.67
CA SER A 403 -8.08 16.94 2.34
C SER A 403 -9.57 17.32 2.35
N GLY A 404 -10.16 17.59 3.52
CA GLY A 404 -11.61 17.78 3.69
C GLY A 404 -12.41 16.47 3.65
N MET A 405 -11.72 15.32 3.69
CA MET A 405 -12.35 14.00 3.86
C MET A 405 -12.80 13.79 5.31
N ALA A 406 -13.68 12.81 5.54
CA ALA A 406 -14.20 12.47 6.88
C ALA A 406 -13.11 12.07 7.90
N VAL A 407 -11.89 11.79 7.43
CA VAL A 407 -10.75 11.36 8.25
C VAL A 407 -9.54 12.20 7.86
N ASP A 408 -8.92 12.81 8.86
CA ASP A 408 -7.69 13.56 8.68
C ASP A 408 -6.48 12.62 8.76
N LEU A 409 -5.86 12.38 7.60
CA LEU A 409 -4.63 11.58 7.44
C LEU A 409 -3.42 12.47 7.10
N SER A 410 -3.54 13.78 7.31
CA SER A 410 -2.54 14.77 6.93
C SER A 410 -1.39 14.89 7.93
N CYS A 411 -0.25 15.41 7.46
CA CYS A 411 0.93 15.57 8.31
C CYS A 411 0.74 16.60 9.44
N TRP A 412 -0.05 17.65 9.20
CA TRP A 412 -0.33 18.72 10.17
C TRP A 412 -1.68 18.58 10.88
N GLY A 413 -2.30 17.41 10.73
CA GLY A 413 -3.58 17.08 11.35
C GLY A 413 -3.54 16.94 12.86
N THR A 414 -4.65 16.48 13.45
CA THR A 414 -4.84 16.42 14.91
C THR A 414 -4.22 15.19 15.59
N GLY A 415 -3.51 14.33 14.86
CA GLY A 415 -2.76 13.20 15.43
C GLY A 415 -3.51 11.87 15.51
N GLY A 416 -4.65 11.74 14.82
CA GLY A 416 -5.40 10.48 14.67
C GLY A 416 -6.29 10.11 15.86
N GLY A 417 -6.77 8.85 15.91
CA GLY A 417 -7.64 8.33 16.98
C GLY A 417 -9.14 8.49 16.74
N LEU A 418 -9.57 8.58 15.48
CA LEU A 418 -10.98 8.75 15.10
C LEU A 418 -11.54 7.48 14.47
N ASP A 419 -12.82 7.23 14.78
CA ASP A 419 -13.62 6.24 14.08
C ASP A 419 -13.96 6.77 12.69
N THR A 420 -13.78 5.91 11.70
CA THR A 420 -14.13 6.25 10.33
C THR A 420 -15.49 5.67 9.97
N PRO A 421 -16.23 6.25 9.02
CA PRO A 421 -17.48 5.67 8.52
C PRO A 421 -17.25 4.38 7.70
N PHE A 422 -15.99 4.01 7.44
CA PHE A 422 -15.65 2.81 6.69
C PHE A 422 -15.73 1.60 7.61
N LEU A 423 -16.42 0.55 7.16
CA LEU A 423 -16.53 -0.69 7.91
C LEU A 423 -15.46 -1.68 7.45
N VAL A 424 -14.82 -2.34 8.42
CA VAL A 424 -13.89 -3.45 8.18
C VAL A 424 -14.43 -4.75 8.74
N THR A 425 -14.15 -5.85 8.03
CA THR A 425 -14.49 -7.19 8.49
C THR A 425 -13.66 -7.55 9.72
N ARG A 426 -14.34 -7.99 10.78
CA ARG A 426 -13.77 -8.44 12.05
C ARG A 426 -14.36 -9.80 12.40
N CYS A 427 -13.63 -10.54 13.23
CA CYS A 427 -14.10 -11.79 13.77
C CYS A 427 -14.13 -11.72 15.30
N ARG A 428 -15.28 -11.98 15.90
CA ARG A 428 -15.47 -12.08 17.35
C ARG A 428 -15.43 -13.53 17.78
N ALA A 429 -15.00 -13.77 19.02
CA ALA A 429 -14.87 -15.10 19.62
C ALA A 429 -14.11 -16.07 18.68
N VAL A 430 -12.96 -15.61 18.19
CA VAL A 430 -12.12 -16.29 17.20
C VAL A 430 -11.90 -17.75 17.59
N ASN A 431 -12.07 -18.65 16.62
CA ASN A 431 -11.81 -20.08 16.76
C ASN A 431 -12.63 -20.77 17.87
N SER A 432 -13.89 -20.36 18.03
CA SER A 432 -14.84 -20.95 18.99
C SER A 432 -16.21 -21.18 18.37
N ASP A 433 -17.08 -21.87 19.10
CA ASP A 433 -18.45 -22.14 18.65
C ASP A 433 -19.31 -20.87 18.61
N ALA A 434 -18.92 -19.82 19.37
CA ALA A 434 -19.53 -18.49 19.34
C ALA A 434 -18.94 -17.58 18.24
N MET A 435 -18.02 -18.07 17.42
CA MET A 435 -17.32 -17.28 16.40
C MET A 435 -18.32 -16.63 15.43
N ALA A 436 -18.15 -15.33 15.18
CA ALA A 436 -18.99 -14.58 14.24
C ALA A 436 -18.16 -13.59 13.43
N VAL A 437 -18.43 -13.52 12.13
CA VAL A 437 -17.89 -12.50 11.24
C VAL A 437 -18.82 -11.29 11.30
N CYS A 438 -18.28 -10.13 11.64
CA CYS A 438 -19.01 -8.88 11.78
C CYS A 438 -18.29 -7.72 11.09
N HIS A 439 -18.97 -6.60 10.95
CA HIS A 439 -18.42 -5.38 10.39
C HIS A 439 -18.39 -4.30 11.46
N GLU A 440 -17.21 -3.69 11.65
CA GLU A 440 -16.98 -2.66 12.66
C GLU A 440 -16.34 -1.44 12.00
N PRO A 441 -16.58 -0.21 12.51
CA PRO A 441 -15.87 0.98 12.04
C PRO A 441 -14.36 0.76 12.06
N PHE A 442 -13.69 1.18 10.99
CA PHE A 442 -12.24 1.19 10.96
C PHE A 442 -11.72 2.31 11.87
N HIS A 443 -10.80 1.96 12.75
CA HIS A 443 -10.15 2.88 13.68
C HIS A 443 -8.77 3.26 13.14
N VAL A 444 -8.54 4.56 12.94
CA VAL A 444 -7.24 5.07 12.49
C VAL A 444 -6.34 5.26 13.71
N ALA A 445 -5.30 4.42 13.80
CA ALA A 445 -4.31 4.54 14.86
C ALA A 445 -3.52 5.84 14.74
N PRO A 446 -3.22 6.53 15.86
CA PRO A 446 -2.27 7.63 15.88
C PRO A 446 -0.92 7.24 15.27
N ARG A 447 -0.30 8.15 14.52
CA ARG A 447 1.05 7.99 13.94
C ARG A 447 2.00 9.03 14.53
N PRO A 448 3.32 8.78 14.48
CA PRO A 448 4.30 9.67 15.11
C PRO A 448 4.65 10.89 14.24
N ASN A 449 3.70 11.51 13.54
CA ASN A 449 3.95 12.66 12.66
C ASN A 449 3.96 14.01 13.38
N LEU A 450 3.39 14.09 14.57
CA LEU A 450 3.34 15.32 15.35
C LEU A 450 4.47 15.37 16.39
N PRO A 451 5.05 16.56 16.65
CA PRO A 451 6.05 16.72 17.71
C PRO A 451 5.41 16.42 19.06
N VAL A 452 6.15 15.75 19.94
CA VAL A 452 5.68 15.39 21.28
C VAL A 452 6.43 16.20 22.32
N LEU A 453 5.72 16.92 23.18
CA LEU A 453 6.29 17.66 24.31
C LEU A 453 5.62 17.19 25.61
N HIS A 454 6.42 16.85 26.63
CA HIS A 454 5.94 16.33 27.91
C HIS A 454 4.92 15.16 27.77
N GLY A 455 5.16 14.27 26.79
CA GLY A 455 4.31 13.10 26.53
C GLY A 455 3.01 13.39 25.79
N ARG A 456 2.81 14.61 25.28
CA ARG A 456 1.62 15.00 24.51
C ARG A 456 2.00 15.45 23.11
N SER A 457 1.25 14.99 22.10
CA SER A 457 1.37 15.50 20.73
C SER A 457 0.94 16.97 20.70
N VAL A 458 1.76 17.82 20.10
CA VAL A 458 1.45 19.24 19.89
C VAL A 458 0.89 19.39 18.46
N PRO A 459 -0.31 19.99 18.28
CA PRO A 459 -0.91 20.18 16.97
C PRO A 459 -0.27 21.34 16.19
N ALA A 460 -0.45 21.36 14.87
CA ALA A 460 0.16 22.37 14.00
C ALA A 460 -0.50 23.75 14.06
N ALA A 461 -1.82 23.79 14.35
CA ALA A 461 -2.61 25.02 14.25
C ALA A 461 -2.07 26.20 15.09
N PRO A 462 -1.64 26.01 16.37
CA PRO A 462 -1.01 27.08 17.16
C PRO A 462 0.34 27.58 16.60
N HIS A 463 0.99 26.80 15.74
CA HIS A 463 2.30 27.10 15.16
C HIS A 463 2.23 27.48 13.68
N ALA A 464 1.05 27.92 13.19
CA ALA A 464 0.85 28.29 11.78
C ALA A 464 1.86 29.33 11.26
N GLU A 465 2.19 30.35 12.04
CA GLU A 465 3.19 31.35 11.62
C GLU A 465 4.60 30.76 11.55
N ALA A 466 4.96 29.79 12.41
CA ALA A 466 6.24 29.09 12.30
C ALA A 466 6.34 28.29 10.98
N ILE A 467 5.25 27.64 10.56
CA ILE A 467 5.17 26.97 9.25
C ILE A 467 5.36 27.98 8.11
N ILE A 468 4.69 29.14 8.19
CA ILE A 468 4.81 30.20 7.18
C ILE A 468 6.24 30.77 7.14
N ASP A 469 6.87 30.98 8.28
CA ASP A 469 8.26 31.45 8.39
C ASP A 469 9.23 30.47 7.72
N GLY A 470 9.05 29.17 7.97
CA GLY A 470 9.82 28.11 7.33
C GLY A 470 9.66 28.07 5.82
N PHE A 471 8.42 28.12 5.34
CA PHE A 471 8.11 28.17 3.91
C PHE A 471 8.76 29.39 3.26
N THR A 472 8.62 30.56 3.88
CA THR A 472 9.14 31.84 3.40
C THR A 472 10.67 31.84 3.34
N ALA A 473 11.33 31.37 4.40
CA ALA A 473 12.78 31.30 4.47
C ALA A 473 13.37 30.36 3.41
N MET A 474 12.75 29.19 3.20
CA MET A 474 13.17 28.25 2.17
C MET A 474 12.96 28.82 0.76
N PHE A 475 11.81 29.42 0.50
CA PHE A 475 11.53 30.01 -0.82
C PHE A 475 12.53 31.11 -1.15
N ARG A 476 12.83 32.00 -0.18
CA ARG A 476 13.83 33.06 -0.35
C ARG A 476 15.25 32.53 -0.51
N LEU A 477 15.59 31.42 0.16
CA LEU A 477 16.85 30.73 -0.08
C LEU A 477 16.95 30.25 -1.53
N VAL A 478 15.90 29.62 -2.06
CA VAL A 478 15.85 29.20 -3.47
C VAL A 478 15.93 30.38 -4.43
N LEU A 479 15.30 31.52 -4.13
CA LEU A 479 15.42 32.73 -4.96
C LEU A 479 16.85 33.27 -4.98
N ARG A 480 17.51 33.33 -3.83
CA ARG A 480 18.89 33.84 -3.69
C ARG A 480 19.90 32.90 -4.34
N GLU A 481 19.76 31.60 -4.10
CA GLU A 481 20.68 30.55 -4.55
C GLU A 481 20.14 29.77 -5.75
N ARG A 482 19.38 30.44 -6.63
CA ARG A 482 18.62 29.80 -7.73
C ARG A 482 19.50 28.92 -8.62
N ALA A 483 20.69 29.39 -8.98
CA ALA A 483 21.63 28.62 -9.80
C ALA A 483 22.09 27.34 -9.09
N GLY A 484 22.37 27.43 -7.78
CA GLY A 484 22.71 26.26 -6.96
C GLY A 484 21.57 25.26 -6.86
N PHE A 485 20.33 25.73 -6.67
CA PHE A 485 19.16 24.85 -6.63
C PHE A 485 18.93 24.14 -7.97
N LEU A 486 19.03 24.87 -9.09
CA LEU A 486 18.90 24.28 -10.43
C LEU A 486 19.98 23.24 -10.71
N ALA A 487 21.22 23.48 -10.26
CA ALA A 487 22.31 22.50 -10.37
C ALA A 487 22.05 21.22 -9.56
N VAL A 488 21.36 21.32 -8.42
CA VAL A 488 20.90 20.13 -7.68
C VAL A 488 19.79 19.42 -8.44
N LEU A 489 18.82 20.15 -9.01
CA LEU A 489 17.78 19.58 -9.85
C LEU A 489 18.35 18.87 -11.10
N ASP A 490 19.46 19.34 -11.67
CA ASP A 490 20.16 18.64 -12.77
C ASP A 490 20.52 17.19 -12.42
N ARG A 491 20.84 16.91 -11.15
CA ARG A 491 21.20 15.57 -10.67
C ARG A 491 20.02 14.62 -10.52
N PHE A 492 18.78 15.10 -10.74
CA PHE A 492 17.60 14.24 -10.85
C PHE A 492 17.48 13.60 -12.24
N ALA A 493 18.18 14.10 -13.27
CA ALA A 493 18.23 13.40 -14.56
C ALA A 493 18.71 11.95 -14.34
N GLY A 494 18.03 10.97 -14.92
CA GLY A 494 18.28 9.57 -14.58
C GLY A 494 17.28 8.93 -13.61
N ARG A 495 16.61 9.71 -12.76
CA ARG A 495 15.87 9.17 -11.61
C ARG A 495 14.42 8.81 -11.96
N GLY A 496 13.92 7.76 -11.32
CA GLY A 496 12.51 7.34 -11.41
C GLY A 496 11.70 7.73 -10.17
N GLY A 497 10.49 8.25 -10.37
CA GLY A 497 9.50 8.49 -9.31
C GLY A 497 8.25 7.62 -9.48
N ARG A 498 7.48 7.45 -8.41
CA ARG A 498 6.16 6.78 -8.42
C ARG A 498 5.12 7.70 -9.02
N PHE A 499 4.35 7.17 -9.96
CA PHE A 499 3.15 7.82 -10.47
C PHE A 499 1.91 7.22 -9.79
N VAL A 500 1.26 8.02 -8.95
CA VAL A 500 -0.01 7.67 -8.30
C VAL A 500 -1.16 8.00 -9.26
N ALA A 501 -1.73 6.98 -9.89
CA ALA A 501 -2.81 7.13 -10.87
C ALA A 501 -4.19 7.33 -10.20
N ARG A 502 -4.40 6.67 -9.05
CA ARG A 502 -5.60 6.77 -8.20
C ARG A 502 -5.20 6.60 -6.74
N ALA A 503 -6.03 7.09 -5.83
CA ALA A 503 -5.83 6.89 -4.40
C ALA A 503 -5.93 5.40 -4.02
N THR A 504 -5.03 4.95 -3.13
CA THR A 504 -4.91 3.52 -2.79
C THR A 504 -6.18 2.92 -2.18
N ASN A 505 -6.96 3.72 -1.45
CA ASN A 505 -8.21 3.26 -0.85
C ASN A 505 -9.22 2.74 -1.89
N VAL A 506 -9.22 3.26 -3.11
CA VAL A 506 -10.08 2.76 -4.21
C VAL A 506 -9.71 1.30 -4.54
N TYR A 507 -8.42 1.00 -4.63
CA TYR A 507 -7.93 -0.36 -4.86
C TYR A 507 -8.23 -1.27 -3.66
N GLY A 508 -7.99 -0.79 -2.44
CA GLY A 508 -8.26 -1.54 -1.21
C GLY A 508 -9.74 -1.95 -1.08
N LEU A 509 -10.68 -1.06 -1.41
CA LEU A 509 -12.11 -1.35 -1.42
C LEU A 509 -12.48 -2.42 -2.46
N LEU A 510 -11.89 -2.35 -3.66
CA LEU A 510 -12.12 -3.35 -4.71
C LEU A 510 -11.51 -4.71 -4.34
N LEU A 511 -10.31 -4.74 -3.78
CA LEU A 511 -9.69 -5.97 -3.28
C LEU A 511 -10.56 -6.59 -2.18
N GLY A 512 -11.00 -5.82 -1.18
CA GLY A 512 -11.89 -6.31 -0.12
C GLY A 512 -13.23 -6.83 -0.65
N ALA A 513 -13.88 -6.09 -1.55
CA ALA A 513 -15.13 -6.53 -2.18
C ALA A 513 -14.95 -7.80 -3.01
N SER A 514 -13.79 -8.00 -3.63
CA SER A 514 -13.49 -9.19 -4.44
C SER A 514 -13.35 -10.48 -3.63
N LEU A 515 -13.31 -10.40 -2.30
CA LEU A 515 -13.26 -11.55 -1.40
C LEU A 515 -14.64 -12.09 -1.02
N LEU A 516 -15.74 -11.42 -1.42
CA LEU A 516 -17.07 -11.93 -1.13
C LEU A 516 -17.34 -13.23 -1.90
N PRO A 517 -18.08 -14.19 -1.31
CA PRO A 517 -18.34 -15.49 -1.92
C PRO A 517 -18.84 -15.44 -3.37
N GLU A 518 -19.68 -14.49 -3.74
CA GLU A 518 -20.19 -14.37 -5.12
C GLU A 518 -19.11 -14.02 -6.17
N TRP A 519 -18.01 -13.38 -5.77
CA TRP A 519 -16.91 -13.01 -6.66
C TRP A 519 -15.80 -14.06 -6.71
N LEU A 520 -15.91 -15.13 -5.90
CA LEU A 520 -14.94 -16.21 -5.79
C LEU A 520 -15.41 -17.53 -6.40
N ARG A 521 -16.67 -17.61 -6.83
CA ARG A 521 -17.30 -18.82 -7.41
C ARG A 521 -17.03 -19.02 -8.90
N GLU A 522 -16.71 -17.95 -9.63
CA GLU A 522 -16.44 -17.98 -11.07
C GLU A 522 -15.16 -17.19 -11.38
N GLY A 523 -14.34 -17.71 -12.29
CA GLY A 523 -13.05 -17.18 -12.72
C GLY A 523 -13.09 -15.74 -13.20
N PRO A 524 -14.01 -15.36 -14.12
CA PRO A 524 -14.10 -13.98 -14.59
C PRO A 524 -14.69 -12.99 -13.59
N ALA A 525 -15.24 -13.46 -12.45
CA ALA A 525 -16.05 -12.62 -11.58
C ALA A 525 -15.27 -11.43 -10.99
N ARG A 526 -14.05 -11.64 -10.51
CA ARG A 526 -13.19 -10.55 -10.00
C ARG A 526 -12.85 -9.53 -11.10
N GLY A 527 -12.51 -9.99 -12.29
CA GLY A 527 -12.25 -9.12 -13.44
C GLY A 527 -13.46 -8.25 -13.79
N VAL A 528 -14.68 -8.81 -13.73
CA VAL A 528 -15.92 -8.07 -13.94
C VAL A 528 -16.08 -6.97 -12.88
N LEU A 529 -15.84 -7.28 -11.61
CA LEU A 529 -15.87 -6.28 -10.53
C LEU A 529 -14.87 -5.13 -10.80
N TYR A 530 -13.65 -5.44 -11.26
CA TYR A 530 -12.62 -4.42 -11.50
C TYR A 530 -12.85 -3.53 -12.72
N GLU A 531 -13.73 -3.92 -13.66
CA GLU A 531 -14.12 -3.08 -14.80
C GLU A 531 -14.78 -1.74 -14.36
N GLN A 532 -15.12 -1.55 -13.09
CA GLN A 532 -15.53 -0.25 -12.53
C GLN A 532 -14.47 0.84 -12.75
N LEU A 533 -13.18 0.47 -12.69
CA LEU A 533 -12.08 1.41 -12.92
C LEU A 533 -12.04 1.96 -14.35
N ARG A 534 -12.65 1.23 -15.31
CA ARG A 534 -12.72 1.61 -16.72
C ARG A 534 -13.96 2.40 -17.09
N ARG A 535 -14.92 2.54 -16.18
CA ARG A 535 -16.23 3.13 -16.48
C ARG A 535 -16.13 4.49 -17.15
N ALA A 536 -15.30 5.39 -16.61
CA ALA A 536 -15.08 6.72 -17.19
C ALA A 536 -14.37 6.65 -18.55
N ALA A 537 -13.36 5.79 -18.69
CA ALA A 537 -12.62 5.63 -19.94
C ALA A 537 -13.48 5.06 -21.07
N VAL A 538 -14.44 4.19 -20.76
CA VAL A 538 -15.36 3.60 -21.75
C VAL A 538 -16.45 4.58 -22.20
N GLU A 539 -16.62 5.73 -21.55
CA GLU A 539 -17.53 6.79 -22.02
C GLU A 539 -17.03 7.49 -23.28
N GLU A 540 -15.71 7.51 -23.49
CA GLU A 540 -15.07 8.10 -24.66
C GLU A 540 -15.38 7.33 -25.95
N THR A 541 -15.37 8.03 -27.08
CA THR A 541 -15.63 7.45 -28.42
C THR A 541 -14.51 6.52 -28.87
N HIS A 542 -13.27 6.84 -28.48
CA HIS A 542 -12.06 6.08 -28.81
C HIS A 542 -11.34 5.66 -27.52
N ARG A 543 -10.50 4.62 -27.62
CA ARG A 543 -9.67 4.22 -26.47
C ARG A 543 -8.74 5.36 -26.06
N PRO A 544 -8.76 5.80 -24.79
CA PRO A 544 -7.90 6.88 -24.32
C PRO A 544 -6.44 6.41 -24.23
N ALA A 545 -5.49 7.35 -24.26
CA ALA A 545 -4.06 7.06 -24.16
C ALA A 545 -3.66 6.37 -22.84
N CYS A 546 -4.48 6.50 -21.78
CA CYS A 546 -4.28 5.80 -20.51
C CYS A 546 -4.81 4.36 -20.49
N TRP A 547 -5.33 3.81 -21.59
CA TRP A 547 -5.83 2.43 -21.62
C TRP A 547 -4.80 1.39 -21.14
N PRO A 548 -3.51 1.46 -21.50
CA PRO A 548 -2.51 0.53 -20.97
C PRO A 548 -2.31 0.65 -19.44
N LEU A 549 -2.53 1.83 -18.85
CA LEU A 549 -2.50 1.98 -17.39
C LEU A 549 -3.69 1.24 -16.77
N LEU A 550 -4.88 1.36 -17.34
CA LEU A 550 -6.08 0.62 -16.91
C LEU A 550 -5.92 -0.91 -17.04
N ASP A 551 -5.22 -1.39 -18.08
CA ASP A 551 -4.86 -2.80 -18.22
C ASP A 551 -3.94 -3.25 -17.09
N ALA A 552 -2.89 -2.47 -16.79
CA ALA A 552 -1.96 -2.76 -15.71
C ALA A 552 -2.61 -2.67 -14.31
N GLU A 553 -3.56 -1.75 -14.09
CA GLU A 553 -4.30 -1.66 -12.83
C GLU A 553 -5.08 -2.95 -12.55
N LEU A 554 -5.83 -3.45 -13.54
CA LEU A 554 -6.62 -4.67 -13.39
C LEU A 554 -5.71 -5.90 -13.22
N ALA A 555 -4.60 -5.95 -13.94
CA ALA A 555 -3.63 -7.04 -13.82
C ALA A 555 -3.02 -7.11 -12.41
N ALA A 556 -2.67 -5.97 -11.80
CA ALA A 556 -2.15 -5.93 -10.44
C ALA A 556 -3.22 -6.38 -9.42
N LEU A 557 -4.46 -5.89 -9.55
CA LEU A 557 -5.55 -6.30 -8.65
C LEU A 557 -5.83 -7.81 -8.73
N GLU A 558 -5.76 -8.41 -9.92
CA GLU A 558 -5.89 -9.86 -10.09
C GLU A 558 -4.84 -10.64 -9.28
N GLN A 559 -3.67 -10.05 -9.02
CA GLN A 559 -2.57 -10.58 -8.23
C GLN A 559 -2.58 -10.16 -6.74
N LEU A 560 -3.67 -9.56 -6.24
CA LEU A 560 -3.77 -8.97 -4.89
C LEU A 560 -2.84 -7.79 -4.63
N ASP A 561 -2.25 -7.21 -5.67
CA ASP A 561 -1.39 -6.05 -5.57
C ASP A 561 -2.18 -4.75 -5.76
N VAL A 562 -1.74 -3.71 -5.06
CA VAL A 562 -2.08 -2.34 -5.42
C VAL A 562 -1.26 -1.97 -6.66
N PRO A 563 -1.84 -1.38 -7.71
CA PRO A 563 -1.09 -0.97 -8.90
C PRO A 563 0.03 0.02 -8.57
N ARG A 564 1.24 -0.26 -9.05
CA ARG A 564 2.40 0.61 -8.89
C ARG A 564 2.96 1.02 -10.24
N PHE A 565 2.95 2.32 -10.51
CA PHE A 565 3.52 2.89 -11.73
C PHE A 565 4.76 3.69 -11.41
N THR A 566 5.73 3.66 -12.32
CA THR A 566 6.93 4.49 -12.24
C THR A 566 7.07 5.32 -13.50
N SER A 567 7.69 6.49 -13.36
CA SER A 567 7.99 7.38 -14.45
C SER A 567 9.40 7.96 -14.28
N ARG A 568 10.13 8.04 -15.39
CA ARG A 568 11.39 8.79 -15.46
C ARG A 568 11.08 10.27 -15.38
N CYS A 569 11.71 10.98 -14.45
CA CYS A 569 11.40 12.39 -14.25
C CYS A 569 11.94 13.30 -15.36
N ASP A 570 12.87 12.82 -16.17
CA ASP A 570 13.53 13.54 -17.27
C ASP A 570 13.03 13.15 -18.67
N LEU A 571 11.97 12.34 -18.76
CA LEU A 571 11.35 11.95 -20.03
C LEU A 571 9.86 12.33 -20.06
N PRO A 572 9.34 12.78 -21.21
CA PRO A 572 7.91 12.96 -21.40
C PRO A 572 7.20 11.63 -21.65
N SER A 573 5.87 11.64 -21.56
CA SER A 573 4.98 10.52 -21.88
C SER A 573 3.83 11.02 -22.77
N PRO A 574 3.15 10.17 -23.55
CA PRO A 574 1.89 10.55 -24.19
C PRO A 574 0.84 11.10 -23.21
N CYS A 575 0.97 10.77 -21.92
CA CYS A 575 0.04 11.18 -20.88
C CYS A 575 0.41 12.49 -20.15
N TRP A 576 1.67 12.93 -20.18
CA TRP A 576 2.18 14.09 -19.42
C TRP A 576 3.53 14.64 -19.96
N PRO A 577 3.85 15.93 -19.72
CA PRO A 577 5.18 16.48 -20.03
C PRO A 577 6.25 15.98 -19.05
N THR A 578 7.51 16.35 -19.30
CA THR A 578 8.67 15.99 -18.46
C THR A 578 8.58 16.60 -17.06
N PRO A 579 8.42 15.80 -15.97
CA PRO A 579 8.24 16.34 -14.63
C PRO A 579 9.38 17.24 -14.12
N LEU A 580 10.62 16.94 -14.52
CA LEU A 580 11.81 17.72 -14.16
C LEU A 580 11.82 19.09 -14.84
N ASP A 581 11.40 19.19 -16.11
CA ASP A 581 11.33 20.47 -16.83
C ASP A 581 10.29 21.39 -16.21
N GLU A 582 9.18 20.82 -15.72
CA GLU A 582 8.15 21.59 -15.03
C GLU A 582 8.63 22.12 -13.67
N ALA A 583 9.33 21.30 -12.90
CA ALA A 583 9.95 21.74 -11.64
C ALA A 583 10.97 22.87 -11.90
N ARG A 584 11.79 22.76 -12.94
CA ARG A 584 12.70 23.83 -13.37
C ARG A 584 11.96 25.09 -13.76
N ALA A 585 10.92 24.97 -14.59
CA ALA A 585 10.13 26.11 -15.02
C ALA A 585 9.55 26.86 -13.82
N ARG A 586 9.04 26.13 -12.81
CA ARG A 586 8.53 26.70 -11.56
C ARG A 586 9.60 27.46 -10.77
N VAL A 587 10.82 26.91 -10.66
CA VAL A 587 11.95 27.56 -9.98
C VAL A 587 12.43 28.80 -10.74
N VAL A 588 12.50 28.72 -12.07
CA VAL A 588 12.91 29.85 -12.93
C VAL A 588 11.89 30.98 -12.85
N SER A 589 10.60 30.67 -12.83
CA SER A 589 9.52 31.66 -12.70
C SER A 589 9.28 32.15 -11.28
N ALA A 590 9.97 31.59 -10.27
CA ALA A 590 9.77 31.98 -8.88
C ALA A 590 10.19 33.44 -8.63
N SER A 591 9.34 34.20 -7.94
CA SER A 591 9.53 35.62 -7.60
C SER A 591 9.00 35.94 -6.20
N GLU A 592 9.34 37.11 -5.65
CA GLU A 592 8.77 37.59 -4.38
C GLU A 592 7.24 37.78 -4.49
N ASP A 593 6.71 38.30 -5.62
CA ASP A 593 5.27 38.41 -5.82
C ASP A 593 4.55 37.05 -5.77
N ALA A 594 5.18 36.00 -6.31
CA ALA A 594 4.65 34.64 -6.22
C ALA A 594 4.69 34.12 -4.78
N LEU A 595 5.76 34.42 -4.04
CA LEU A 595 5.88 34.09 -2.63
C LEU A 595 4.77 34.74 -1.80
N GLU A 596 4.49 36.02 -2.00
CA GLU A 596 3.40 36.72 -1.29
C GLU A 596 2.04 36.05 -1.50
N ARG A 597 1.73 35.67 -2.75
CA ARG A 597 0.49 34.94 -3.08
C ARG A 597 0.46 33.56 -2.43
N HIS A 598 1.56 32.80 -2.49
CA HIS A 598 1.65 31.48 -1.86
C HIS A 598 1.50 31.56 -0.34
N VAL A 599 2.15 32.52 0.32
CA VAL A 599 2.03 32.74 1.77
C VAL A 599 0.59 33.12 2.14
N ALA A 600 -0.06 33.98 1.36
CA ALA A 600 -1.46 34.32 1.59
C ALA A 600 -2.38 33.09 1.48
N ALA A 601 -2.17 32.23 0.48
CA ALA A 601 -2.94 30.99 0.31
C ALA A 601 -2.66 29.97 1.43
N LEU A 602 -1.39 29.77 1.81
CA LEU A 602 -0.99 28.89 2.90
C LEU A 602 -1.58 29.35 4.24
N ARG A 603 -1.53 30.66 4.53
CA ARG A 603 -2.14 31.24 5.75
C ARG A 603 -3.65 30.99 5.79
N ARG A 604 -4.36 31.21 4.67
CA ARG A 604 -5.81 30.90 4.56
C ARG A 604 -6.13 29.43 4.76
N ALA A 605 -5.22 28.53 4.38
CA ALA A 605 -5.41 27.10 4.57
C ALA A 605 -5.16 26.70 6.03
N LEU A 606 -4.07 27.18 6.63
CA LEU A 606 -3.73 26.92 8.04
C LEU A 606 -4.78 27.49 9.01
N SER A 607 -5.41 28.63 8.69
CA SER A 607 -6.47 29.18 9.54
C SER A 607 -7.71 28.29 9.64
N ARG A 608 -7.93 27.40 8.67
CA ARG A 608 -9.04 26.43 8.70
C ARG A 608 -8.79 25.30 9.70
N LEU A 609 -7.52 24.95 9.95
CA LEU A 609 -7.15 23.98 11.00
C LEU A 609 -7.60 24.43 12.38
N VAL A 610 -7.63 25.76 12.63
CA VAL A 610 -8.09 26.34 13.90
C VAL A 610 -9.62 26.26 14.02
N GLY A 611 -10.34 26.33 12.89
CA GLY A 611 -11.81 26.35 12.85
C GLY A 611 -12.48 24.97 12.96
N GLU A 612 -11.74 23.88 12.80
CA GLU A 612 -12.24 22.49 12.90
C GLU A 612 -12.13 21.92 14.33
N THR A 613 -12.24 22.78 15.36
CA THR A 613 -12.54 22.26 16.70
C THR A 613 -13.99 21.77 16.66
N PRO A 614 -14.30 20.50 16.99
CA PRO A 614 -15.69 20.06 17.06
C PRO A 614 -16.40 20.95 18.07
N CYS A 615 -17.47 21.60 17.65
CA CYS A 615 -18.40 22.22 18.58
C CYS A 615 -18.85 21.13 19.55
N PRO A 616 -18.59 21.24 20.87
CA PRO A 616 -19.23 20.36 21.81
C PRO A 616 -20.71 20.74 21.81
N GLU A 617 -21.56 19.72 21.68
CA GLU A 617 -23.01 19.74 21.86
C GLU A 617 -23.86 20.23 20.67
N ALA A 618 -24.58 19.28 20.09
CA ALA A 618 -26.02 19.40 19.92
C ALA A 618 -26.67 18.06 20.31
N THR A 619 -27.36 18.12 21.44
CA THR A 619 -28.29 17.16 22.10
C THR A 619 -28.87 16.02 21.27
#